data_AF-W0I4L2-F1
#
_entry.id   AF-W0I4L2-F1
#
_cell.length_a   1.000
_cell.length_b   1.000
_cell.length_c   1.000
_cell.angle_alpha   90.00
_cell.angle_beta   90.00
_cell.angle_gamma   90.00
#
_symmetry.space_group_name_H-M   'P 1'
#
loop_
_entity.id
_entity.type
_entity.pdbx_description
1 polymer ?
#
loop_
_entity_poly.entity_id
_entity_poly.type
_entity_poly.pdbx_seq_one_letter_code
_entity_poly.pdbx_strand_id
1 'polypeptide(L)'
;MDEILPPDIRKEEEKGIDEYLSEGFNLILSNPKLLIPFIVPLLVNIIYGIYLLEHFFVGWPLVSIKLSETSILNWKQFLIVSIFVVIIIMVFMLWGVEVIAYFVVKERNISKALFFGAKKLPVTFVNYIILLVIVFVFFTPIVVVHSLWFILVYSFLIAVLVSPLVFLLPPIIVEKNFAVIETFVLYKKIFKKSLILGLLYSLVSSAVSSLIPIIGGILNTAIVIPGFVAVYSLLYRDYKEKESGFLPSL
;
A
#
# COMPACT_ATOMS: atom_id res chain seq x y z
N MET A 1 6.84 -9.37 48.07
CA MET A 1 5.37 -9.36 47.91
C MET A 1 5.10 -8.28 46.89
N ASP A 2 5.01 -8.68 45.63
CA ASP A 2 4.73 -7.74 44.56
C ASP A 2 3.26 -7.35 44.66
N GLU A 3 3.00 -6.04 44.79
CA GLU A 3 1.66 -5.49 44.80
C GLU A 3 0.98 -5.83 43.46
N ILE A 4 0.09 -6.81 43.52
CA ILE A 4 -0.86 -7.11 42.45
C ILE A 4 -1.83 -5.92 42.45
N LEU A 5 -1.54 -4.93 41.60
CA LEU A 5 -2.42 -3.79 41.37
C LEU A 5 -3.80 -4.28 40.88
N PRO A 6 -4.89 -3.64 41.34
CA PRO A 6 -6.24 -4.05 40.97
C PRO A 6 -6.49 -3.97 39.45
N PRO A 7 -7.37 -4.83 38.91
CA PRO A 7 -7.58 -5.03 37.47
C PRO A 7 -8.08 -3.78 36.72
N ASP A 8 -8.52 -2.74 37.43
CA ASP A 8 -9.03 -1.50 36.84
C ASP A 8 -7.94 -0.50 36.38
N ILE A 9 -6.67 -0.71 36.77
CA ILE A 9 -5.53 0.12 36.33
C ILE A 9 -4.89 -0.43 35.04
N ARG A 10 -5.24 -1.65 34.61
CA ARG A 10 -4.93 -2.16 33.26
C ARG A 10 -5.94 -1.65 32.23
N LYS A 11 -6.25 -0.35 32.25
CA LYS A 11 -6.65 0.30 31.01
C LYS A 11 -5.38 0.30 30.16
N GLU A 12 -5.18 -0.77 29.41
CA GLU A 12 -4.16 -0.84 28.35
C GLU A 12 -4.21 0.50 27.62
N GLU A 13 -3.15 1.30 27.75
CA GLU A 13 -3.06 2.59 27.09
C GLU A 13 -3.36 2.35 25.62
N GLU A 14 -4.46 2.96 25.16
CA GLU A 14 -4.95 2.69 23.83
C GLU A 14 -3.93 3.23 22.84
N LYS A 15 -3.16 2.34 22.18
CA LYS A 15 -2.02 2.73 21.36
C LYS A 15 -2.31 3.95 20.47
N GLY A 16 -1.39 4.91 20.55
CA GLY A 16 -1.41 6.14 19.78
C GLY A 16 -1.16 5.90 18.28
N ILE A 17 -1.52 6.86 17.44
CA ILE A 17 -1.28 6.78 15.99
C ILE A 17 0.23 6.82 15.69
N ASP A 18 0.95 7.63 16.45
CA ASP A 18 2.40 7.73 16.47
C ASP A 18 3.08 6.42 16.84
N GLU A 19 2.54 5.67 17.80
CA GLU A 19 3.05 4.34 18.16
C GLU A 19 2.86 3.35 17.02
N TYR A 20 1.69 3.33 16.38
CA TYR A 20 1.46 2.47 15.21
C TYR A 20 2.42 2.80 14.07
N LEU A 21 2.63 4.08 13.77
CA LEU A 21 3.57 4.54 12.75
C LEU A 21 5.01 4.15 13.11
N SER A 22 5.44 4.41 14.34
CA SER A 22 6.78 4.05 14.81
C SER A 22 7.01 2.54 14.73
N GLU A 23 6.11 1.73 15.29
CA GLU A 23 6.22 0.26 15.28
C GLU A 23 6.18 -0.28 13.84
N GLY A 24 5.24 0.18 13.01
CA GLY A 24 5.08 -0.28 11.64
C GLY A 24 6.30 0.02 10.76
N PHE A 25 6.82 1.24 10.80
CA PHE A 25 8.01 1.61 10.02
C PHE A 25 9.28 0.95 10.58
N ASN A 26 9.44 0.88 11.90
CA ASN A 26 10.56 0.17 12.51
C ASN A 26 10.55 -1.32 12.15
N LEU A 27 9.39 -1.96 12.06
CA LEU A 27 9.27 -3.35 11.65
C LEU A 27 9.81 -3.56 10.23
N ILE A 28 9.46 -2.69 9.28
CA ILE A 28 9.96 -2.76 7.90
C ILE A 28 11.46 -2.51 7.86
N LEU A 29 11.95 -1.45 8.51
CA LEU A 29 13.37 -1.09 8.53
C LEU A 29 14.23 -2.18 9.20
N SER A 30 13.71 -2.84 10.23
CA SER A 30 14.41 -3.93 10.94
C SER A 30 14.36 -5.25 10.17
N ASN A 31 13.46 -5.39 9.19
CA ASN A 31 13.28 -6.62 8.41
C ASN A 31 13.32 -6.34 6.90
N PRO A 32 14.46 -5.88 6.36
CA PRO A 32 14.57 -5.45 4.95
C PRO A 32 14.26 -6.58 3.95
N LYS A 33 14.37 -7.85 4.36
CA LYS A 33 14.01 -8.99 3.51
C LYS A 33 12.51 -9.04 3.17
N LEU A 34 11.63 -8.37 3.92
CA LEU A 34 10.22 -8.20 3.55
C LEU A 34 10.05 -7.38 2.27
N LEU A 35 11.07 -6.60 1.89
CA LEU A 35 11.04 -5.76 0.69
C LEU A 35 11.41 -6.52 -0.59
N ILE A 36 11.76 -7.80 -0.52
CA ILE A 36 12.14 -8.61 -1.70
C ILE A 36 11.12 -8.50 -2.85
N PRO A 37 9.79 -8.64 -2.62
CA PRO A 37 8.81 -8.48 -3.68
C PRO A 37 8.79 -7.08 -4.31
N PHE A 38 9.19 -6.05 -3.58
CA PHE A 38 9.20 -4.65 -4.04
C PHE A 38 10.41 -4.31 -4.89
N ILE A 39 11.46 -5.13 -4.88
CA ILE A 39 12.67 -4.92 -5.70
C ILE A 39 12.33 -4.92 -7.20
N VAL A 40 11.47 -5.84 -7.64
CA VAL A 40 11.10 -5.93 -9.07
C VAL A 40 10.33 -4.68 -9.52
N PRO A 41 9.27 -4.21 -8.83
CA PRO A 41 8.63 -2.93 -9.10
C PRO A 41 9.60 -1.75 -9.14
N LEU A 42 10.56 -1.69 -8.22
CA LEU A 42 11.58 -0.64 -8.19
C LEU A 42 12.44 -0.65 -9.45
N LEU A 43 13.01 -1.80 -9.81
CA LEU A 43 13.84 -1.94 -11.01
C LEU A 43 13.05 -1.62 -12.28
N VAL A 44 11.82 -2.12 -12.37
CA VAL A 44 10.94 -1.85 -13.51
C VAL A 44 10.60 -0.37 -13.61
N ASN A 45 10.28 0.31 -12.50
CA ASN A 45 10.05 1.75 -12.47
C ASN A 45 11.29 2.55 -12.90
N ILE A 46 12.49 2.15 -12.48
CA ILE A 46 13.73 2.82 -12.89
C ILE A 46 13.99 2.62 -14.38
N ILE A 47 13.93 1.39 -14.87
CA ILE A 47 14.18 1.06 -16.28
C ILE A 47 13.15 1.76 -17.17
N TYR A 48 11.87 1.68 -16.81
CA TYR A 48 10.79 2.32 -17.56
C TYR A 48 10.87 3.86 -17.47
N GLY A 49 11.27 4.40 -16.32
CA GLY A 49 11.54 5.83 -16.16
C GLY A 49 12.66 6.32 -17.09
N ILE A 50 13.77 5.59 -17.16
CA ILE A 50 14.86 5.88 -18.11
C ILE A 50 14.35 5.81 -19.54
N TYR A 51 13.61 4.74 -19.88
CA TYR A 51 13.00 4.58 -21.20
C TYR A 51 12.10 5.76 -21.60
N LEU A 52 11.27 6.27 -20.67
CA LEU A 52 10.45 7.46 -20.90
C LEU A 52 11.31 8.71 -21.10
N LEU A 53 12.31 8.93 -20.24
CA LEU A 53 13.21 10.08 -20.35
C LEU A 53 13.94 10.10 -21.69
N GLU A 54 14.44 8.96 -22.15
CA GLU A 54 15.04 8.87 -23.49
C GLU A 54 14.05 9.29 -24.57
N HIS A 55 12.80 8.83 -24.51
CA HIS A 55 11.79 9.15 -25.52
C HIS A 55 11.38 10.63 -25.51
N PHE A 56 11.25 11.26 -24.34
CA PHE A 56 10.86 12.67 -24.25
C PHE A 56 12.00 13.64 -24.52
N PHE A 57 13.27 13.21 -24.37
CA PHE A 57 14.45 14.05 -24.62
C PHE A 57 15.18 13.77 -25.94
N VAL A 58 14.69 12.85 -26.78
CA VAL A 58 15.15 12.70 -28.17
C VAL A 58 14.92 14.03 -28.91
N GLY A 59 16.00 14.81 -29.06
CA GLY A 59 15.99 16.14 -29.70
C GLY A 59 16.57 17.28 -28.87
N TRP A 60 16.86 17.09 -27.57
CA TRP A 60 17.58 18.10 -26.78
C TRP A 60 19.10 17.92 -26.86
N PRO A 61 19.87 18.97 -27.20
CA PRO A 61 21.31 18.87 -27.45
C PRO A 61 22.17 18.58 -26.21
N LEU A 62 21.58 18.53 -25.01
CA LEU A 62 22.28 18.51 -23.72
C LEU A 62 22.23 17.16 -22.98
N VAL A 63 21.52 16.15 -23.47
CA VAL A 63 21.38 14.86 -22.79
C VAL A 63 21.72 13.72 -23.73
N SER A 64 22.97 13.25 -23.71
CA SER A 64 23.46 12.13 -24.53
C SER A 64 23.18 10.77 -23.89
N ILE A 65 21.97 10.55 -23.38
CA ILE A 65 21.57 9.25 -22.84
C ILE A 65 20.90 8.48 -23.98
N LYS A 66 21.64 7.53 -24.58
CA LYS A 66 21.15 6.59 -25.59
C LYS A 66 21.46 5.16 -25.13
N LEU A 67 20.55 4.52 -24.38
CA LEU A 67 20.65 3.09 -24.05
C LEU A 67 20.14 2.18 -25.16
N SER A 68 19.45 2.68 -26.19
CA SER A 68 19.07 1.85 -27.33
C SER A 68 18.84 2.66 -28.62
N GLU A 69 19.33 2.13 -29.75
CA GLU A 69 19.01 2.59 -31.11
C GLU A 69 17.58 2.22 -31.54
N THR A 70 16.68 1.90 -30.61
CA THR A 70 15.30 1.58 -30.95
C THR A 70 14.44 2.82 -30.87
N SER A 71 14.42 3.60 -31.95
CA SER A 71 13.41 4.62 -32.18
C SER A 71 12.04 3.95 -32.25
N ILE A 72 11.21 4.12 -31.22
CA ILE A 72 9.84 3.60 -31.28
C ILE A 72 9.00 4.57 -32.09
N LEU A 73 8.94 4.28 -33.39
CA LEU A 73 8.04 4.90 -34.35
C LEU A 73 6.62 4.30 -34.28
N ASN A 74 6.28 3.52 -33.24
CA ASN A 74 5.03 2.76 -33.19
C ASN A 74 4.32 2.87 -31.83
N TRP A 75 3.30 3.74 -31.75
CA TRP A 75 2.43 3.94 -30.59
C TRP A 75 1.87 2.63 -30.01
N LYS A 76 1.60 1.64 -30.87
CA LYS A 76 1.14 0.30 -30.44
C LYS A 76 2.17 -0.44 -29.59
N GLN A 77 3.46 -0.35 -29.92
CA GLN A 77 4.52 -1.00 -29.14
C GLN A 77 4.72 -0.31 -27.79
N PHE A 78 4.70 1.03 -27.77
CA PHE A 78 4.73 1.80 -26.53
C PHE A 78 3.60 1.40 -25.57
N LEU A 79 2.36 1.27 -26.08
CA LEU A 79 1.22 0.84 -25.28
C LEU A 79 1.39 -0.58 -24.72
N ILE A 80 1.84 -1.52 -25.54
CA ILE A 80 2.07 -2.92 -25.10
C ILE A 80 3.11 -2.97 -23.98
N VAL A 81 4.24 -2.27 -24.14
CA VAL A 81 5.30 -2.19 -23.12
C VAL A 81 4.77 -1.58 -21.83
N SER A 82 4.02 -0.47 -21.94
CA SER A 82 3.45 0.23 -20.79
C SER A 82 2.46 -0.65 -20.01
N ILE A 83 1.59 -1.38 -20.71
CA ILE A 83 0.65 -2.33 -20.08
C ILE A 83 1.43 -3.44 -19.36
N PHE A 84 2.46 -4.01 -20.01
CA PHE A 84 3.27 -5.07 -19.43
C PHE A 84 4.00 -4.60 -18.16
N VAL A 85 4.57 -3.40 -18.18
CA VAL A 85 5.21 -2.76 -17.03
C VAL A 85 4.24 -2.61 -15.86
N VAL A 86 3.03 -2.08 -16.13
CA VAL A 86 1.98 -1.92 -15.10
C VAL A 86 1.59 -3.26 -14.49
N ILE A 87 1.42 -4.31 -15.31
CA ILE A 87 1.07 -5.64 -14.82
C ILE A 87 2.15 -6.19 -13.90
N ILE A 88 3.43 -6.10 -14.30
CA ILE A 88 4.55 -6.58 -13.46
C ILE A 88 4.57 -5.83 -12.13
N ILE A 89 4.53 -4.49 -12.17
CA ILE A 89 4.53 -3.67 -10.95
C ILE A 89 3.37 -4.09 -10.06
N MET A 90 2.16 -4.16 -10.60
CA MET A 90 0.96 -4.51 -9.84
C MET A 90 1.07 -5.89 -9.18
N VAL A 91 1.47 -6.93 -9.91
CA VAL A 91 1.58 -8.29 -9.37
C VAL A 91 2.58 -8.34 -8.21
N PHE A 92 3.75 -7.75 -8.37
CA PHE A 92 4.78 -7.79 -7.34
C PHE A 92 4.47 -6.86 -6.16
N MET A 93 3.79 -5.74 -6.38
CA MET A 93 3.27 -4.89 -5.30
C MET A 93 2.22 -5.63 -4.48
N LEU A 94 1.25 -6.29 -5.13
CA LEU A 94 0.24 -7.10 -4.44
C LEU A 94 0.88 -8.26 -3.68
N TRP A 95 1.91 -8.89 -4.25
CA TRP A 95 2.67 -9.91 -3.53
C TRP A 95 3.32 -9.31 -2.27
N GLY A 96 3.99 -8.17 -2.39
CA GLY A 96 4.68 -7.50 -1.29
C GLY A 96 3.76 -7.11 -0.14
N VAL A 97 2.60 -6.54 -0.42
CA VAL A 97 1.66 -6.12 0.65
C VAL A 97 1.12 -7.33 1.43
N GLU A 98 0.86 -8.45 0.77
CA GLU A 98 0.43 -9.69 1.45
C GLU A 98 1.53 -10.32 2.29
N VAL A 99 2.77 -10.28 1.83
CA VAL A 99 3.94 -10.77 2.60
C VAL A 99 4.06 -10.01 3.91
N ILE A 100 3.97 -8.67 3.87
CA ILE A 100 4.05 -7.83 5.07
C ILE A 100 2.86 -8.11 5.98
N ALA A 101 1.65 -8.15 5.44
CA ALA A 101 0.45 -8.40 6.23
C ALA A 101 0.50 -9.77 6.94
N TYR A 102 0.91 -10.82 6.23
CA TYR A 102 1.07 -12.15 6.83
C TYR A 102 2.13 -12.16 7.94
N PHE A 103 3.27 -11.50 7.71
CA PHE A 103 4.35 -11.42 8.69
C PHE A 103 3.90 -10.72 9.98
N VAL A 104 3.09 -9.67 9.86
CA VAL A 104 2.58 -8.90 11.01
C VAL A 104 1.45 -9.63 11.74
N VAL A 105 0.49 -10.20 11.01
CA VAL A 105 -0.76 -10.76 11.56
C VAL A 105 -0.63 -12.22 12.02
N LYS A 106 0.21 -13.03 11.37
CA LYS A 106 0.30 -14.48 11.64
C LYS A 106 1.61 -14.91 12.27
N GLU A 107 2.70 -14.79 11.53
CA GLU A 107 3.97 -15.40 11.94
C GLU A 107 5.13 -14.55 11.47
N ARG A 108 6.04 -14.20 12.40
CA ARG A 108 7.27 -13.46 12.11
C ARG A 108 8.34 -14.33 11.44
N ASN A 109 7.94 -15.13 10.44
CA ASN A 109 8.82 -15.96 9.63
C ASN A 109 8.78 -15.49 8.16
N ILE A 110 9.90 -14.94 7.71
CA ILE A 110 10.03 -14.29 6.39
C ILE A 110 9.81 -15.29 5.25
N SER A 111 10.38 -16.49 5.33
CA SER A 111 10.26 -17.50 4.26
C SER A 111 8.82 -17.96 4.09
N LYS A 112 8.10 -18.18 5.20
CA LYS A 112 6.68 -18.52 5.16
C LYS A 112 5.83 -17.37 4.63
N ALA A 113 6.15 -16.13 5.02
CA ALA A 113 5.44 -14.94 4.53
C ALA A 113 5.59 -14.78 3.01
N LEU A 114 6.81 -14.91 2.47
CA LEU A 114 7.07 -14.86 1.02
C LEU A 114 6.26 -15.90 0.26
N PHE A 115 6.27 -17.15 0.73
CA PHE A 115 5.52 -18.25 0.11
C PHE A 115 4.00 -18.02 0.21
N PHE A 116 3.51 -17.57 1.35
CA PHE A 116 2.09 -17.27 1.56
C PHE A 116 1.60 -16.19 0.59
N GLY A 117 2.33 -15.08 0.49
CA GLY A 117 1.97 -13.99 -0.40
C GLY A 117 1.85 -14.46 -1.85
N ALA A 118 2.81 -15.26 -2.33
CA ALA A 118 2.80 -15.79 -3.69
C ALA A 118 1.60 -16.73 -3.92
N LYS A 119 1.27 -17.57 -2.92
CA LYS A 119 0.13 -18.49 -2.97
C LYS A 119 -1.21 -17.76 -2.98
N LYS A 120 -1.32 -16.63 -2.27
CA LYS A 120 -2.57 -15.86 -2.13
C LYS A 120 -2.79 -14.81 -3.23
N LEU A 121 -1.81 -14.55 -4.08
CA LEU A 121 -1.90 -13.60 -5.20
C LEU A 121 -3.23 -13.65 -5.99
N PRO A 122 -3.76 -14.81 -6.43
CA PRO A 122 -5.02 -14.83 -7.18
C PRO A 122 -6.21 -14.32 -6.36
N VAL A 123 -6.24 -14.68 -5.07
CA VAL A 123 -7.28 -14.25 -4.14
C VAL A 123 -7.18 -12.76 -3.87
N THR A 124 -5.97 -12.28 -3.63
CA THR A 124 -5.67 -10.85 -3.47
C THR A 124 -6.10 -10.07 -4.68
N PHE A 125 -5.74 -10.53 -5.88
CA PHE A 125 -6.12 -9.88 -7.14
C PHE A 125 -7.64 -9.72 -7.29
N VAL A 126 -8.41 -10.78 -7.02
CA VAL A 126 -9.88 -10.73 -7.08
C VAL A 126 -10.45 -9.73 -6.07
N ASN A 127 -9.97 -9.74 -4.83
CA ASN A 127 -10.46 -8.80 -3.80
C ASN A 127 -10.15 -7.34 -4.16
N TYR A 128 -8.96 -7.07 -4.69
CA TYR A 128 -8.57 -5.72 -5.14
C TYR A 128 -9.37 -5.26 -6.36
N ILE A 129 -9.68 -6.15 -7.32
CA ILE A 129 -10.57 -5.82 -8.44
C ILE A 129 -11.95 -5.43 -7.92
N ILE A 130 -12.52 -6.22 -7.01
CA ILE A 130 -13.85 -5.94 -6.46
C ILE A 130 -13.84 -4.61 -5.70
N LEU A 131 -12.82 -4.36 -4.87
CA LEU A 131 -12.67 -3.09 -4.17
C LEU A 131 -12.58 -1.94 -5.17
N LEU A 132 -11.78 -2.07 -6.23
CA LEU A 132 -11.62 -1.06 -7.27
C LEU A 132 -12.95 -0.79 -7.99
N VAL A 133 -13.72 -1.82 -8.36
CA VAL A 133 -15.05 -1.64 -8.97
C VAL A 133 -15.98 -0.86 -8.07
N ILE A 134 -16.01 -1.17 -6.76
CA ILE A 134 -16.82 -0.43 -5.78
C ILE A 134 -16.34 1.04 -5.69
N VAL A 135 -15.02 1.25 -5.67
CA VAL A 135 -14.43 2.58 -5.62
C VAL A 135 -14.78 3.41 -6.86
N PHE A 136 -14.78 2.81 -8.04
CA PHE A 136 -15.11 3.48 -9.31
C PHE A 136 -16.53 4.05 -9.32
N VAL A 137 -17.48 3.43 -8.61
CA VAL A 137 -18.83 3.98 -8.45
C VAL A 137 -18.82 5.35 -7.76
N PHE A 138 -17.91 5.57 -6.80
CA PHE A 138 -17.78 6.87 -6.15
C PHE A 138 -17.21 7.94 -7.08
N PHE A 139 -16.56 7.59 -8.20
CA PHE A 139 -16.09 8.56 -9.20
C PHE A 139 -17.18 8.98 -10.20
N THR A 140 -18.36 8.35 -10.22
CA THR A 140 -19.44 8.71 -11.16
C THR A 140 -19.83 10.20 -11.11
N PRO A 141 -19.95 10.86 -9.94
CA PRO A 141 -20.30 12.28 -9.87
C PRO A 141 -19.29 13.22 -10.56
N ILE A 142 -18.01 12.84 -10.64
CA ILE A 142 -16.95 13.61 -11.32
C ILE A 142 -17.23 13.68 -12.83
N VAL A 143 -17.73 12.58 -13.40
CA VAL A 143 -18.06 12.51 -14.83
C VAL A 143 -19.26 13.39 -15.18
N VAL A 144 -20.15 13.64 -14.21
CA VAL A 144 -21.35 14.47 -14.40
C VAL A 144 -21.04 15.95 -14.17
N VAL A 145 -20.30 16.26 -13.10
CA VAL A 145 -20.03 17.63 -12.67
C VAL A 145 -18.70 18.11 -13.26
N HIS A 146 -18.77 18.80 -14.40
CA HIS A 146 -17.63 19.31 -15.16
C HIS A 146 -17.00 20.58 -14.56
N SER A 147 -16.89 20.66 -13.23
CA SER A 147 -16.25 21.78 -12.53
C SER A 147 -14.88 21.37 -12.01
N LEU A 148 -13.82 22.04 -12.45
CA LEU A 148 -12.44 21.74 -12.03
C LEU A 148 -12.29 21.73 -10.50
N TRP A 149 -12.88 22.72 -9.82
CA TRP A 149 -12.84 22.81 -8.35
C TRP A 149 -13.55 21.65 -7.68
N PHE A 150 -14.71 21.25 -8.20
CA PHE A 150 -15.43 20.07 -7.71
C PHE A 150 -14.60 18.80 -7.92
N ILE A 151 -14.05 18.61 -9.13
CA ILE A 151 -13.23 17.45 -9.48
C ILE A 151 -12.04 17.33 -8.52
N LEU A 152 -11.33 18.42 -8.26
CA LEU A 152 -10.16 18.43 -7.36
C LEU A 152 -10.54 18.07 -5.92
N VAL A 153 -11.51 18.78 -5.33
CA VAL A 153 -11.91 18.55 -3.93
C VAL A 153 -12.50 17.16 -3.74
N TYR A 154 -13.34 16.71 -4.67
CA TYR A 154 -14.02 15.43 -4.58
C TYR A 154 -13.05 14.26 -4.82
N SER A 155 -12.11 14.38 -5.76
CA SER A 155 -11.06 13.37 -5.96
C SER A 155 -10.16 13.23 -4.73
N PHE A 156 -9.81 14.35 -4.08
CA PHE A 156 -9.05 14.32 -2.83
C PHE A 156 -9.83 13.60 -1.72
N LEU A 157 -11.11 13.92 -1.56
CA LEU A 157 -11.98 13.25 -0.57
C LEU A 157 -12.07 11.75 -0.83
N ILE A 158 -12.28 11.33 -2.08
CA ILE A 158 -12.31 9.90 -2.41
C ILE A 158 -10.96 9.26 -2.10
N ALA A 159 -9.84 9.87 -2.49
CA ALA A 159 -8.51 9.31 -2.22
C ALA A 159 -8.27 9.07 -0.72
N VAL A 160 -8.68 10.02 0.12
CA VAL A 160 -8.58 9.90 1.59
C VAL A 160 -9.51 8.83 2.16
N LEU A 161 -10.71 8.65 1.61
CA LEU A 161 -11.66 7.64 2.07
C LEU A 161 -11.31 6.23 1.57
N VAL A 162 -10.64 6.13 0.44
CA VAL A 162 -10.30 4.85 -0.20
C VAL A 162 -8.96 4.32 0.29
N SER A 163 -7.97 5.18 0.56
CA SER A 163 -6.65 4.73 1.02
C SER A 163 -6.70 3.78 2.22
N PRO A 164 -7.55 3.99 3.24
CA PRO A 164 -7.62 3.06 4.37
C PRO A 164 -8.19 1.70 3.98
N LEU A 165 -9.14 1.64 3.05
CA LEU A 165 -9.70 0.38 2.55
C LEU A 165 -8.65 -0.44 1.81
N VAL A 166 -7.78 0.22 1.05
CA VAL A 166 -6.65 -0.40 0.34
C VAL A 166 -5.69 -1.04 1.35
N PHE A 167 -5.33 -0.34 2.43
CA PHE A 167 -4.36 -0.84 3.41
C PHE A 167 -4.94 -1.84 4.42
N LEU A 168 -6.25 -1.80 4.69
CA LEU A 168 -6.93 -2.78 5.55
C LEU A 168 -7.21 -4.11 4.84
N LEU A 169 -7.21 -4.14 3.51
CA LEU A 169 -7.58 -5.34 2.77
C LEU A 169 -6.56 -6.49 2.94
N PRO A 170 -5.23 -6.29 2.80
CA PRO A 170 -4.24 -7.37 2.99
C PRO A 170 -4.33 -8.12 4.32
N PRO A 171 -4.36 -7.45 5.51
CA PRO A 171 -4.42 -8.19 6.78
C PRO A 171 -5.69 -9.03 6.96
N ILE A 172 -6.78 -8.70 6.25
CA ILE A 172 -8.01 -9.50 6.27
C ILE A 172 -7.91 -10.69 5.29
N ILE A 173 -7.28 -10.52 4.12
CA ILE A 173 -7.04 -11.61 3.13
C ILE A 173 -6.16 -12.73 3.71
N VAL A 174 -5.28 -12.37 4.64
CA VAL A 174 -4.47 -13.32 5.40
C VAL A 174 -5.36 -14.35 6.12
N GLU A 175 -6.53 -13.94 6.60
CA GLU A 175 -7.44 -14.80 7.36
C GLU A 175 -8.62 -15.31 6.55
N LYS A 176 -9.04 -14.58 5.51
CA LYS A 176 -10.24 -14.87 4.73
C LYS A 176 -9.95 -14.88 3.24
N ASN A 177 -10.68 -15.70 2.48
CA ASN A 177 -10.55 -15.68 1.01
C ASN A 177 -11.36 -14.55 0.36
N PHE A 178 -12.47 -14.16 0.97
CA PHE A 178 -13.26 -13.00 0.56
C PHE A 178 -13.26 -12.02 1.73
N ALA A 179 -12.65 -10.86 1.53
CA ALA A 179 -12.32 -9.92 2.60
C ALA A 179 -13.01 -8.56 2.41
N VAL A 180 -13.52 -8.25 1.21
CA VAL A 180 -14.01 -6.91 0.87
C VAL A 180 -15.09 -6.41 1.83
N ILE A 181 -16.10 -7.24 2.14
CA ILE A 181 -17.20 -6.84 3.03
C ILE A 181 -16.67 -6.57 4.44
N GLU A 182 -15.82 -7.46 4.96
CA GLU A 182 -15.22 -7.29 6.28
C GLU A 182 -14.31 -6.08 6.37
N THR A 183 -13.64 -5.70 5.29
CA THR A 183 -12.87 -4.45 5.22
C THR A 183 -13.76 -3.24 5.52
N PHE A 184 -14.96 -3.17 4.93
CA PHE A 184 -15.91 -2.07 5.21
C PHE A 184 -16.45 -2.11 6.64
N VAL A 185 -16.79 -3.31 7.14
CA VAL A 185 -17.26 -3.49 8.52
C VAL A 185 -16.19 -3.05 9.52
N LEU A 186 -14.95 -3.49 9.31
CA LEU A 186 -13.82 -3.10 10.13
C LEU A 186 -13.57 -1.60 10.04
N TYR A 187 -13.49 -1.04 8.83
CA TYR A 187 -13.27 0.39 8.61
C TYR A 187 -14.25 1.26 9.40
N LYS A 188 -15.53 0.86 9.50
CA LYS A 188 -16.51 1.54 10.34
C LYS A 188 -16.15 1.50 11.83
N LYS A 189 -15.64 0.38 12.34
CA LYS A 189 -15.28 0.20 13.75
C LYS A 189 -14.01 0.97 14.15
N ILE A 190 -13.01 1.03 13.26
CA ILE A 190 -11.72 1.73 13.50
C ILE A 190 -11.61 3.06 12.74
N PHE A 191 -12.74 3.64 12.35
CA PHE A 191 -12.83 4.76 11.39
C PHE A 191 -11.90 5.92 11.71
N LYS A 192 -11.91 6.40 12.96
CA LYS A 192 -11.12 7.58 13.36
C LYS A 192 -9.61 7.37 13.15
N LYS A 193 -9.05 6.27 13.69
CA LYS A 193 -7.62 5.97 13.55
C LYS A 193 -7.26 5.67 12.10
N SER A 194 -8.08 4.88 11.43
CA SER A 194 -7.92 4.50 10.04
C SER A 194 -7.95 5.72 9.10
N LEU A 195 -8.86 6.67 9.30
CA LEU A 195 -8.95 7.88 8.47
C LEU A 195 -7.73 8.79 8.68
N ILE A 196 -7.27 8.97 9.92
CA ILE A 196 -6.08 9.78 10.20
C ILE A 196 -4.84 9.15 9.55
N LEU A 197 -4.68 7.84 9.62
CA LEU A 197 -3.61 7.13 8.91
C LEU A 197 -3.73 7.28 7.39
N GLY A 198 -4.94 7.25 6.83
CA GLY A 198 -5.19 7.52 5.41
C GLY A 198 -4.77 8.93 4.99
N LEU A 199 -5.10 9.93 5.80
CA LEU A 199 -4.66 11.32 5.60
C LEU A 199 -3.14 11.44 5.65
N LEU A 200 -2.50 10.84 6.66
CA LEU A 200 -1.05 10.84 6.79
C LEU A 200 -0.37 10.14 5.61
N TYR A 201 -0.92 9.03 5.13
CA TYR A 201 -0.44 8.38 3.91
C TYR A 201 -0.53 9.32 2.71
N SER A 202 -1.67 9.97 2.49
CA SER A 202 -1.85 10.92 1.38
C SER A 202 -0.85 12.08 1.47
N LEU A 203 -0.62 12.64 2.66
CA LEU A 203 0.33 13.73 2.87
C LEU A 203 1.78 13.28 2.63
N VAL A 204 2.20 12.16 3.21
CA VAL A 204 3.55 11.62 3.04
C VAL A 204 3.79 11.23 1.58
N SER A 205 2.84 10.52 0.95
CA SER A 205 2.97 10.11 -0.44
C SER A 205 3.02 11.30 -1.39
N SER A 206 2.24 12.36 -1.12
CA SER A 206 2.31 13.62 -1.87
C SER A 206 3.66 14.31 -1.67
N ALA A 207 4.16 14.40 -0.44
CA ALA A 207 5.46 15.01 -0.14
C ALA A 207 6.60 14.27 -0.83
N VAL A 208 6.58 12.94 -0.77
CA VAL A 208 7.57 12.08 -1.43
C VAL A 208 7.49 12.22 -2.96
N SER A 209 6.27 12.29 -3.53
CA SER A 209 6.08 12.45 -4.98
C SER A 209 6.48 13.83 -5.49
N SER A 210 6.60 14.84 -4.63
CA SER A 210 7.10 16.17 -4.99
C SER A 210 8.63 16.25 -5.12
N LEU A 211 9.34 15.21 -4.69
CA LEU A 211 10.77 15.05 -4.94
C LEU A 211 11.01 14.75 -6.43
N ILE A 212 12.30 14.67 -6.83
CA ILE A 212 12.69 14.20 -8.16
C ILE A 212 11.92 12.91 -8.48
N PRO A 213 11.18 12.80 -9.61
CA PRO A 213 10.19 11.74 -9.83
C PRO A 213 10.68 10.31 -9.57
N ILE A 214 11.93 10.02 -9.92
CA ILE A 214 12.59 8.73 -9.68
C ILE A 214 12.78 8.48 -8.17
N ILE A 215 13.29 9.47 -7.43
CA ILE A 215 13.52 9.37 -5.98
C ILE A 215 12.18 9.22 -5.25
N GLY A 216 11.18 10.01 -5.64
CA GLY A 216 9.83 9.91 -5.08
C GLY A 216 9.20 8.54 -5.30
N GLY A 217 9.32 7.98 -6.52
CA GLY A 217 8.85 6.63 -6.83
C GLY A 217 9.53 5.55 -5.99
N ILE A 218 10.85 5.65 -5.79
CA ILE A 218 11.63 4.70 -4.99
C ILE A 218 11.18 4.73 -3.53
N LEU A 219 11.11 5.91 -2.92
CA LEU A 219 10.73 6.06 -1.52
C LEU A 219 9.29 5.60 -1.27
N ASN A 220 8.36 5.91 -2.19
CA ASN A 220 6.98 5.41 -2.08
C ASN A 220 6.91 3.89 -2.12
N THR A 221 7.64 3.26 -3.04
CA THR A 221 7.61 1.81 -3.26
C THR A 221 8.34 1.03 -2.15
N ALA A 222 9.47 1.55 -1.68
CA ALA A 222 10.35 0.84 -0.74
C ALA A 222 10.02 1.10 0.74
N ILE A 223 9.42 2.26 1.06
CA ILE A 223 9.26 2.71 2.44
C ILE A 223 7.80 3.03 2.75
N VAL A 224 7.19 3.95 2.00
CA VAL A 224 5.85 4.47 2.35
C VAL A 224 4.81 3.37 2.27
N ILE A 225 4.68 2.69 1.13
CA ILE A 225 3.68 1.63 0.95
C ILE A 225 3.92 0.47 1.93
N PRO A 226 5.12 -0.13 2.02
CA PRO A 226 5.42 -1.17 3.00
C PRO A 226 5.13 -0.75 4.46
N GLY A 227 5.52 0.46 4.83
CA GLY A 227 5.32 1.01 6.17
C GLY A 227 3.84 1.11 6.51
N PHE A 228 3.03 1.73 5.63
CA PHE A 228 1.60 1.83 5.86
C PHE A 228 0.89 0.47 5.84
N VAL A 229 1.29 -0.49 5.02
CA VAL A 229 0.76 -1.86 5.10
C VAL A 229 1.03 -2.48 6.47
N ALA A 230 2.24 -2.32 7.02
CA ALA A 230 2.57 -2.81 8.35
C ALA A 230 1.74 -2.12 9.44
N VAL A 231 1.62 -0.80 9.39
CA VAL A 231 0.81 0.01 10.32
C VAL A 231 -0.64 -0.44 10.35
N TYR A 232 -1.27 -0.61 9.19
CA TYR A 232 -2.66 -1.07 9.11
C TYR A 232 -2.82 -2.54 9.51
N SER A 233 -1.80 -3.36 9.29
CA SER A 233 -1.78 -4.75 9.77
C SER A 233 -1.67 -4.83 11.29
N LEU A 234 -0.91 -3.94 11.92
CA LEU A 234 -0.84 -3.80 13.38
C LEU A 234 -2.18 -3.32 13.94
N LEU A 235 -2.80 -2.33 13.32
CA LEU A 235 -4.12 -1.84 13.70
C LEU A 235 -5.19 -2.94 13.63
N TYR A 236 -5.14 -3.78 12.59
CA TYR A 236 -6.01 -4.95 12.46
C TYR A 236 -5.76 -5.98 13.57
N ARG A 237 -4.49 -6.30 13.85
CA ARG A 237 -4.11 -7.26 14.88
C ARG A 237 -4.62 -6.84 16.26
N ASP A 238 -4.35 -5.60 16.66
CA ASP A 238 -4.77 -5.05 17.94
C ASP A 238 -6.31 -4.99 18.06
N TYR A 239 -7.00 -4.64 16.96
CA TYR A 239 -8.46 -4.70 16.92
C TYR A 239 -8.98 -6.13 17.17
N LYS A 240 -8.34 -7.13 16.55
CA LYS A 240 -8.73 -8.53 16.69
C LYS A 240 -8.48 -9.06 18.11
N GLU A 241 -7.34 -8.70 18.71
CA GLU A 241 -7.01 -9.05 20.10
C GLU A 241 -8.05 -8.49 21.08
N LYS A 242 -8.55 -7.27 20.83
CA LYS A 242 -9.62 -6.66 21.61
C LYS A 242 -10.98 -7.33 21.38
N GLU A 243 -11.31 -7.73 20.16
CA GLU A 243 -12.60 -8.38 19.84
C GLU A 243 -12.65 -9.85 20.31
N SER A 244 -11.52 -10.56 20.31
CA SER A 244 -11.44 -11.97 20.71
C SER A 244 -11.40 -12.19 22.22
N GLY A 245 -11.17 -11.13 23.03
CA GLY A 245 -11.00 -11.23 24.47
C GLY A 245 -9.79 -12.07 24.90
N PHE A 246 -8.91 -12.43 23.96
CA PHE A 246 -7.76 -13.30 24.17
C PHE A 246 -6.48 -12.49 23.98
N LEU A 247 -5.84 -12.16 25.11
CA LEU A 247 -4.43 -11.80 25.13
C LEU A 247 -3.63 -12.99 24.59
N PRO A 248 -2.85 -12.87 23.51
CA PRO A 248 -1.87 -13.89 23.19
C PRO A 248 -0.85 -13.88 24.32
N SER A 249 -0.82 -14.97 25.10
CA SER A 249 0.25 -15.23 26.05
C SER A 249 1.57 -15.31 25.27
N LEU A 250 2.38 -14.25 25.37
CA LEU A 250 3.81 -14.30 25.12
C LEU A 250 4.50 -15.12 26.21
#